data_AF-A0A2N3EBT7-F1
#
_entry.id   AF-A0A2N3EBT7-F1
#
_cell.length_a   1.000
_cell.length_b   1.000
_cell.length_c   1.000
_cell.angle_alpha   90.00
_cell.angle_beta   90.00
_cell.angle_gamma   90.00
#
_symmetry.space_group_name_H-M   'P 1'
#
loop_
_entity.id
_entity.type
_entity.pdbx_description
1 polymer ?
#
loop_
_entity_poly.entity_id
_entity_poly.type
_entity_poly.pdbx_seq_one_letter_code
_entity_poly.pdbx_strand_id
1 'polypeptide(L)' 'VSGIMQGLMWRETNELGFLVYSFAETVEAMHPFYVIRMLGGVLYLLGGLLMAWNVYKTIKGDLREEAGEGAAVRIAAAE' A
#
# COMPACT_ATOMS: atom_id res chain seq x y z
N VAL A 1 5.60 10.50 -5.19
CA VAL A 1 6.18 11.48 -6.14
C VAL A 1 5.06 12.36 -6.68
N SER A 2 4.42 13.15 -5.82
CA SER A 2 3.35 14.09 -6.23
C SER A 2 3.75 15.53 -5.86
N GLY A 3 4.41 15.71 -4.71
CA GLY A 3 4.91 17.02 -4.26
C GLY A 3 5.98 17.65 -5.17
N ILE A 4 6.82 16.87 -5.84
CA ILE A 4 7.79 17.41 -6.82
C ILE A 4 7.05 17.96 -8.05
N MET A 5 6.02 17.27 -8.52
CA MET A 5 5.22 17.70 -9.67
C MET A 5 4.39 18.94 -9.36
N GLN A 6 3.77 19.00 -8.17
CA GLN A 6 3.07 20.21 -7.70
C GLN A 6 4.00 21.41 -7.55
N GLY A 7 5.20 21.21 -6.99
CA GLY A 7 6.20 22.27 -6.83
C GLY A 7 6.75 22.79 -8.16
N LEU A 8 6.93 21.92 -9.16
CA LEU A 8 7.33 22.31 -10.51
C LEU A 8 6.23 23.11 -11.22
N MET A 9 4.97 22.64 -11.18
CA MET A 9 3.86 23.31 -11.86
C MET A 9 3.55 24.69 -11.25
N TRP A 10 3.70 24.88 -9.93
CA TRP A 10 3.49 26.19 -9.29
C TRP A 10 4.65 27.18 -9.48
N ARG A 11 5.80 26.72 -10.00
CA ARG A 11 6.96 27.56 -10.31
C ARG A 11 7.11 27.84 -11.81
N GLU A 12 6.28 27.24 -12.65
CA GLU A 12 6.37 27.35 -14.10
C GLU A 12 5.62 28.59 -14.61
N THR A 13 6.40 29.59 -15.05
CA THR A 13 5.92 30.84 -15.63
C THR A 13 6.34 30.92 -17.09
N ASN A 14 5.43 31.37 -17.97
CA ASN A 14 5.73 31.56 -19.39
C ASN A 14 6.66 32.76 -19.62
N GLU A 15 7.12 32.95 -20.86
CA GLU A 15 8.04 34.04 -21.26
C GLU A 15 7.49 35.46 -21.00
N LEU A 16 6.20 35.58 -20.71
CA LEU A 16 5.49 36.82 -20.39
C LEU A 16 5.20 36.98 -18.88
N GLY A 17 5.65 36.04 -18.04
CA GLY A 17 5.52 36.09 -16.57
C GLY A 17 4.18 35.60 -16.02
N PHE A 18 3.30 35.03 -16.84
CA PHE A 18 2.04 34.42 -16.37
C PHE A 18 2.26 32.97 -15.93
N LEU A 19 1.46 32.49 -14.96
CA LEU A 19 1.45 31.09 -14.56
C LEU A 19 0.96 30.21 -15.72
N VAL A 20 1.76 29.20 -16.07
CA VAL A 20 1.44 28.26 -17.16
C VAL A 20 0.29 27.33 -16.78
N TYR A 21 0.22 26.94 -15.50
CA TYR A 21 -0.80 26.03 -14.99
C TYR A 21 -1.68 26.71 -13.94
N SER A 22 -2.99 26.57 -14.11
CA SER A 22 -3.95 26.98 -13.08
C SER A 22 -3.97 25.99 -11.91
N PHE A 23 -4.46 26.45 -10.75
CA PHE A 23 -4.64 25.57 -9.58
C PHE A 23 -5.58 24.38 -9.88
N ALA A 24 -6.56 24.58 -10.77
CA ALA A 24 -7.50 23.52 -11.16
C ALA A 24 -6.81 22.41 -11.96
N GLU A 25 -5.95 22.75 -12.92
CA GLU A 25 -5.22 21.77 -13.75
C GLU A 25 -4.20 20.97 -12.92
N THR A 26 -3.57 21.61 -11.95
CA THR A 26 -2.67 20.91 -11.01
C THR A 26 -3.40 19.89 -10.15
N VAL A 27 -4.65 20.18 -9.75
CA VAL A 27 -5.49 19.23 -9.00
C VAL A 27 -5.95 18.06 -9.88
N GLU A 28 -6.29 18.32 -11.14
CA GLU A 28 -6.66 17.27 -12.10
C GLU A 28 -5.48 16.32 -12.37
N ALA A 29 -4.28 16.86 -12.61
CA ALA A 29 -3.07 16.06 -12.82
C ALA A 29 -2.67 15.21 -11.60
N MET A 30 -3.12 15.58 -10.40
CA MET A 30 -2.88 14.84 -9.15
C MET A 30 -3.83 13.66 -8.95
N HIS A 31 -4.95 13.60 -9.67
CA HIS A 31 -5.98 12.58 -9.49
C HIS A 31 -5.47 11.13 -9.59
N PRO A 32 -4.60 10.75 -10.57
CA PRO A 32 -4.06 9.39 -10.66
C PRO A 32 -3.24 8.99 -9.43
N PHE A 33 -2.52 9.95 -8.82
CA PHE A 33 -1.73 9.69 -7.62
C PHE A 33 -2.61 9.43 -6.39
N TYR A 34 -3.77 10.07 -6.29
CA TYR A 34 -4.73 9.77 -5.22
C TYR A 34 -5.36 8.39 -5.37
N VAL A 35 -5.62 7.94 -6.60
CA VAL A 35 -6.13 6.59 -6.88
C VAL A 35 -5.12 5.52 -6.44
N ILE A 36 -3.85 5.66 -6.82
CA ILE A 36 -2.79 4.72 -6.41
C ILE A 36 -2.63 4.72 -4.88
N ARG A 37 -2.74 5.90 -4.25
CA ARG A 37 -2.65 6.00 -2.79
C ARG A 37 -3.82 5.34 -2.08
N MET A 38 -5.03 5.48 -2.59
CA MET A 38 -6.21 4.77 -2.09
C MET A 38 -6.05 3.25 -2.24
N LEU A 39 -5.59 2.78 -3.39
CA LEU A 39 -5.29 1.36 -3.62
C LEU A 39 -4.29 0.80 -2.61
N GLY A 40 -3.17 1.50 -2.41
CA GLY A 40 -2.17 1.12 -1.39
C GLY A 40 -2.76 1.10 0.02
N GLY A 41 -3.60 2.08 0.36
CA GLY A 41 -4.31 2.14 1.64
C GLY A 41 -5.28 0.96 1.84
N VAL A 42 -6.04 0.59 0.80
CA VAL A 42 -6.95 -0.57 0.85
C VAL A 42 -6.17 -1.87 1.08
N LEU A 43 -5.06 -2.08 0.37
CA LEU A 43 -4.22 -3.27 0.59
C LEU A 43 -3.65 -3.33 2.01
N TYR A 44 -3.24 -2.19 2.57
CA TYR A 44 -2.79 -2.11 3.95
C TYR A 44 -3.91 -2.45 4.96
N LEU A 45 -5.10 -1.89 4.75
CA LEU A 45 -6.26 -2.19 5.60
C LEU A 45 -6.67 -3.66 5.52
N LEU A 46 -6.66 -4.26 4.34
CA LEU A 46 -6.90 -5.69 4.17
C LEU A 46 -5.89 -6.53 4.95
N GLY A 47 -4.60 -6.18 4.90
CA GLY A 47 -3.57 -6.82 5.72
C GLY A 47 -3.83 -6.70 7.22
N GLY A 48 -4.23 -5.52 7.69
CA GLY A 48 -4.60 -5.28 9.09
C GLY A 48 -5.83 -6.09 9.53
N LEU A 49 -6.84 -6.22 8.66
CA LEU A 49 -8.02 -7.05 8.92
C LEU A 49 -7.66 -8.53 9.02
N LEU A 50 -6.78 -9.03 8.14
CA LEU A 50 -6.26 -10.39 8.23
C LEU A 50 -5.46 -10.62 9.53
N MET A 51 -4.66 -9.64 9.95
CA MET A 51 -3.96 -9.69 11.23
C MET A 51 -4.95 -9.76 12.40
N ALA A 52 -5.96 -8.89 12.42
CA ALA A 52 -6.99 -8.87 13.46
C ALA A 52 -7.75 -10.20 13.52
N TRP A 53 -8.07 -10.79 12.36
CA TRP A 53 -8.71 -12.10 12.27
C TRP A 53 -7.82 -13.22 12.84
N ASN A 54 -6.54 -13.23 12.50
CA ASN A 54 -5.59 -14.22 13.03
C ASN A 54 -5.46 -14.10 14.55
N VAL A 55 -5.30 -12.88 15.08
CA VAL A 55 -5.23 -12.62 16.52
C VAL A 55 -6.52 -13.04 17.22
N TYR A 56 -7.69 -12.72 16.65
CA TYR A 56 -8.98 -13.15 17.19
C TYR A 56 -9.08 -14.68 17.29
N LYS A 57 -8.67 -15.41 16.24
CA LYS A 57 -8.63 -16.88 16.29
C LYS A 57 -7.67 -17.41 17.35
N THR A 58 -6.49 -16.80 17.52
CA THR A 58 -5.56 -17.15 18.60
C THR A 58 -6.17 -16.92 19.98
N ILE A 59 -6.84 -15.79 20.22
CA ILE A 59 -7.51 -15.50 21.50
C ILE A 59 -8.63 -16.50 21.79
N LYS A 60 -9.36 -16.92 20.76
CA LYS A 60 -10.43 -17.93 20.90
C LYS A 60 -9.90 -19.34 21.22
N GLY A 61 -8.59 -19.55 21.20
CA GLY A 61 -7.97 -20.85 21.49
C GLY A 61 -7.97 -21.80 20.29
N ASP A 62 -8.19 -21.29 19.07
CA ASP A 62 -8.10 -22.05 17.83
C ASP A 62 -6.61 -22.19 17.44
N LEU A 63 -5.86 -22.87 18.31
CA LEU A 63 -4.45 -23.19 18.13
C LEU A 63 -4.35 -24.17 16.97
N ARG A 64 -3.57 -23.81 15.96
CA ARG A 64 -3.31 -24.67 14.81
C ARG A 64 -2.53 -25.89 15.30
N GLU A 65 -3.15 -27.08 15.25
CA GLU A 65 -2.41 -28.34 15.39
C GLU A 65 -1.37 -28.40 14.27
N GLU A 66 -0.10 -28.40 14.66
CA GLU A 66 1.03 -28.46 13.75
C GLU A 66 1.09 -29.84 13.08
N ALA A 67 0.42 -30.00 11.94
CA ALA A 67 0.84 -30.99 10.96
C ALA A 67 2.14 -30.47 10.31
N GLY A 68 3.31 -30.68 10.93
CA GLY A 68 4.53 -30.12 10.32
C GLY A 68 5.91 -30.51 10.82
N GLU A 69 6.18 -30.72 12.11
CA GLU A 69 7.55 -31.08 12.50
C GLU A 69 7.87 -32.55 12.15
N GLY A 70 6.89 -33.44 12.24
CA GLY A 70 7.08 -34.85 11.90
C GLY A 70 7.23 -35.14 10.40
N ALA A 71 6.74 -34.27 9.51
CA ALA A 71 6.83 -34.48 8.06
C ALA A 71 8.22 -34.12 7.53
N ALA A 72 8.80 -33.00 7.98
CA ALA A 72 10.16 -32.61 7.63
C ALA A 72 11.21 -33.59 8.18
N VAL A 73 11.02 -34.08 9.42
CA VAL A 73 11.93 -35.08 10.03
C VAL A 73 11.86 -36.45 9.34
N ARG A 74 10.68 -36.90 8.90
CA ARG A 74 10.54 -38.18 8.18
C ARG A 74 11.14 -38.15 6.78
N ILE A 75 11.16 -36.99 6.12
CA ILE A 75 11.83 -36.82 4.82
C ILE A 75 13.35 -36.79 5.01
N ALA A 76 13.85 -36.11 6.05
CA ALA A 76 15.28 -36.06 6.37
C ALA A 76 15.86 -37.38 6.91
N ALA A 77 15.05 -38.23 7.56
CA ALA A 77 15.46 -39.54 8.05
C ALA A 77 15.36 -40.66 6.99
N ALA A 78 14.86 -40.34 5.80
CA ALA A 78 14.73 -41.27 4.67
C ALA A 78 15.87 -41.15 3.64
N GLU A 79 16.86 -40.28 3.88
CA GLU A 79 18.18 -40.24 3.23
C GLU A 79 19.24 -40.90 4.12
#